data_AF-A0A7W0NL73-F1
#
_entry.id   AF-A0A7W0NL73-F1
#
_cell.length_a   1.000
_cell.length_b   1.000
_cell.length_c   1.000
_cell.angle_alpha   90.00
_cell.angle_beta   90.00
_cell.angle_gamma   90.00
#
_symmetry.space_group_name_H-M   'P 1'
#
loop_
_entity.id
_entity.type
_entity.pdbx_description
1 polymer ?
#
loop_
_entity_poly.entity_id
_entity_poly.type
_entity_poly.pdbx_seq_one_letter_code
_entity_poly.pdbx_strand_id
1 'polypeptide(L)'
;MDSPPALQVLGVRVARLDPMDALSQIERLYEGGPPASVVHVNAHTLNLAAEDPSYRAVLNSAGLVLNDGKGIMLAARLQGSSFPADLNGNFFGPLLLELAAARGWPVFFLGAAPGIAQTAARRLTERIPGLLVVGVRDGYFGRDQ
;
A
#
# COMPACT_ATOMS: atom_id res chain seq x y z
N MET A 1 -1.26 21.57 3.46
CA MET A 1 -1.77 20.18 3.57
C MET A 1 -0.71 19.41 4.33
N ASP A 2 -1.01 19.02 5.56
CA ASP A 2 0.00 18.48 6.46
C ASP A 2 0.27 17.02 6.11
N SER A 3 1.53 16.71 5.81
CA SER A 3 1.97 15.34 5.64
C SER A 3 1.76 14.57 6.96
N PRO A 4 1.34 13.30 6.92
CA PRO A 4 1.17 12.52 8.13
C PRO A 4 2.49 12.42 8.92
N PRO A 5 2.40 12.20 10.24
CA PRO A 5 3.59 11.88 11.04
C PRO A 5 4.32 10.69 10.41
N ALA A 6 5.65 10.73 10.43
CA ALA A 6 6.47 9.73 9.73
C ALA A 6 7.79 9.47 10.48
N LEU A 7 8.37 8.28 10.23
CA LEU A 7 9.68 7.88 10.69
C LEU A 7 10.63 7.70 9.50
N GLN A 8 11.89 8.08 9.67
CA GLN A 8 12.94 7.82 8.69
C GLN A 8 13.59 6.46 8.99
N VAL A 9 13.39 5.49 8.11
CA VAL A 9 14.00 4.16 8.22
C VAL A 9 14.88 3.93 7.00
N LEU A 10 16.20 3.83 7.21
CA LEU A 10 17.20 3.66 6.13
C LEU A 10 17.05 4.68 4.97
N GLY A 11 16.65 5.91 5.29
CA GLY A 11 16.47 6.99 4.31
C GLY A 11 15.13 6.98 3.56
N VAL A 12 14.19 6.11 3.93
CA VAL A 12 12.81 6.10 3.45
C VAL A 12 11.88 6.71 4.50
N ARG A 13 11.03 7.65 4.08
CA ARG A 13 10.01 8.28 4.93
C ARG A 13 8.78 7.39 5.01
N VAL A 14 8.59 6.71 6.12
CA VAL A 14 7.48 5.77 6.35
C VAL A 14 6.44 6.40 7.27
N ALA A 15 5.19 6.43 6.84
CA ALA A 15 4.10 7.01 7.61
C ALA A 15 3.89 6.24 8.93
N ARG A 16 3.66 6.99 10.00
CA ARG A 16 3.45 6.48 11.35
C ARG A 16 1.96 6.56 11.68
N LEU A 17 1.19 5.64 11.11
CA LEU A 17 -0.27 5.65 11.16
C LEU A 17 -0.80 4.35 11.77
N ASP A 18 -2.00 4.43 12.36
CA ASP A 18 -2.84 3.26 12.58
C ASP A 18 -3.69 2.97 11.33
N PRO A 19 -4.47 1.86 11.30
CA PRO A 19 -5.25 1.51 10.13
C PRO A 19 -6.30 2.56 9.73
N MET A 20 -6.96 3.20 10.70
CA MET A 20 -8.01 4.19 10.42
C MET A 20 -7.42 5.48 9.85
N ASP A 21 -6.29 5.92 10.39
CA ASP A 21 -5.55 7.07 9.87
C ASP A 21 -5.01 6.80 8.47
N ALA A 22 -4.51 5.59 8.21
CA ALA A 22 -4.04 5.18 6.90
C ALA A 22 -5.16 5.17 5.85
N LEU A 23 -6.33 4.61 6.18
CA LEU A 23 -7.52 4.66 5.32
C LEU A 23 -7.97 6.10 5.05
N SER A 24 -8.02 6.93 6.09
CA SER A 24 -8.38 8.35 5.95
C SER A 24 -7.39 9.11 5.08
N GLN A 25 -6.10 8.77 5.14
CA GLN A 25 -5.09 9.37 4.27
C GLN A 25 -5.26 8.92 2.81
N ILE A 26 -5.60 7.65 2.57
CA ILE A 26 -5.87 7.14 1.22
C ILE A 26 -7.12 7.79 0.63
N GLU A 27 -8.17 7.98 1.43
CA GLU A 27 -9.36 8.71 1.02
C GLU A 27 -9.05 10.15 0.61
N ARG A 28 -8.24 10.87 1.40
CA ARG A 28 -7.78 12.21 1.01
C ARG A 28 -6.96 12.20 -0.29
N LEU A 29 -6.10 11.20 -0.49
CA LEU A 29 -5.35 11.05 -1.74
C LEU A 29 -6.27 10.79 -2.94
N TYR A 30 -7.33 10.01 -2.74
CA TYR A 30 -8.32 9.70 -3.77
C TYR A 30 -9.17 10.92 -4.16
N GLU A 31 -9.66 11.68 -3.17
CA GLU A 31 -10.55 12.83 -3.40
C GLU A 31 -9.83 14.10 -3.83
N GLY A 32 -8.60 14.30 -3.34
CA GLY A 32 -7.98 15.63 -3.29
C GLY A 32 -6.81 15.88 -4.23
N GLY A 33 -6.42 14.92 -5.10
CA GLY A 33 -5.14 15.02 -5.80
C GLY A 33 -5.02 14.30 -7.14
N PRO A 34 -3.88 14.48 -7.83
CA PRO A 34 -3.51 13.66 -8.97
C PRO A 34 -3.34 12.19 -8.55
N PRO A 35 -3.23 11.25 -9.50
CA PRO A 35 -2.97 9.85 -9.19
C PRO A 35 -1.80 9.69 -8.22
N ALA A 36 -2.02 8.93 -7.15
CA ALA A 36 -1.06 8.71 -6.09
C ALA A 36 -0.80 7.22 -5.89
N SER A 37 0.46 6.87 -5.58
CA SER A 37 0.83 5.52 -5.20
C SER A 37 0.83 5.36 -3.68
N VAL A 38 0.30 4.22 -3.23
CA VAL A 38 0.42 3.75 -1.85
C VAL A 38 1.31 2.51 -1.88
N VAL A 39 2.47 2.58 -1.22
CA VAL A 39 3.46 1.51 -1.25
C VAL A 39 3.72 0.96 0.15
N HIS A 40 3.98 -0.34 0.24
CA HIS A 40 4.38 -0.99 1.48
C HIS A 40 5.88 -1.22 1.48
N VAL A 41 6.54 -0.95 2.61
CA VAL A 41 7.97 -1.22 2.79
C VAL A 41 8.18 -2.17 3.96
N ASN A 42 8.93 -3.24 3.68
CA ASN A 42 9.41 -4.23 4.65
C ASN A 42 10.95 -4.17 4.73
N ALA A 43 11.53 -5.03 5.58
CA ALA A 43 12.98 -5.08 5.77
C ALA A 43 13.78 -5.28 4.47
N HIS A 44 13.28 -6.13 3.55
CA HIS A 44 13.97 -6.38 2.28
C HIS A 44 13.97 -5.14 1.38
N THR A 45 12.80 -4.52 1.20
CA THR A 45 12.69 -3.29 0.38
C THR A 45 13.53 -2.14 0.94
N LEU A 46 13.64 -2.04 2.27
CA LEU A 46 14.45 -1.02 2.92
C LEU A 46 15.95 -1.27 2.74
N ASN A 47 16.39 -2.53 2.79
CA ASN A 47 17.79 -2.87 2.50
C ASN A 47 18.14 -2.54 1.03
N LEU A 48 17.26 -2.87 0.08
CA LEU A 48 17.44 -2.48 -1.32
C LEU A 48 17.51 -0.95 -1.47
N ALA A 49 16.65 -0.21 -0.79
CA ALA A 49 16.66 1.26 -0.83
C ALA A 49 17.91 1.88 -0.16
N ALA A 50 18.53 1.18 0.78
CA ALA A 50 19.79 1.61 1.38
C ALA A 50 20.95 1.52 0.38
N GLU A 51 20.92 0.52 -0.51
CA GLU A 51 21.95 0.24 -1.52
C GLU A 51 21.70 0.96 -2.86
N ASP A 52 20.43 1.19 -3.23
CA ASP A 52 20.03 1.80 -4.49
C ASP A 52 19.32 3.16 -4.26
N PRO A 53 20.04 4.29 -4.48
CA PRO A 53 19.46 5.62 -4.35
C PRO A 53 18.29 5.89 -5.29
N SER A 54 18.24 5.25 -6.46
CA SER A 54 17.15 5.43 -7.43
C SER A 54 15.86 4.79 -6.94
N TYR A 55 15.95 3.57 -6.40
CA TYR A 55 14.82 2.88 -5.79
C TYR A 55 14.32 3.63 -4.54
N ARG A 56 15.23 4.15 -3.71
CA ARG A 56 14.87 5.01 -2.58
C ARG A 56 14.13 6.28 -3.00
N ALA A 57 14.54 6.90 -4.10
CA ALA A 57 13.85 8.06 -4.64
C ALA A 57 12.43 7.72 -5.10
N VAL A 58 12.22 6.56 -5.73
CA VAL A 58 10.89 6.07 -6.11
C VAL A 58 10.01 5.90 -4.87
N LEU A 59 10.50 5.22 -3.82
CA LEU A 59 9.74 5.04 -2.58
C LEU A 59 9.35 6.37 -1.91
N ASN A 60 10.30 7.31 -1.82
CA ASN A 60 10.05 8.63 -1.25
C ASN A 60 9.18 9.55 -2.11
N SER A 61 8.97 9.22 -3.39
CA SER A 61 8.05 9.94 -4.28
C SER A 61 6.61 9.45 -4.17
N ALA A 62 6.35 8.35 -3.48
CA ALA A 62 5.01 7.82 -3.29
C ALA A 62 4.12 8.75 -2.47
N GLY A 63 2.82 8.74 -2.75
CA GLY A 63 1.84 9.54 -2.01
C GLY A 63 1.70 9.08 -0.54
N LEU A 64 1.91 7.79 -0.29
CA LEU A 64 1.91 7.21 1.05
C LEU A 64 2.81 5.97 1.10
N VAL A 65 3.68 5.89 2.10
CA VAL A 65 4.55 4.74 2.37
C VAL A 65 4.12 4.11 3.70
N LEU A 66 3.64 2.87 3.67
CA LEU A 66 3.16 2.13 4.84
C LEU A 66 4.18 1.08 5.28
N ASN A 67 4.24 0.80 6.58
CA ASN A 67 5.11 -0.23 7.14
C ASN A 67 4.52 -1.63 6.96
N ASP A 68 5.35 -2.60 6.59
CA ASP A 68 4.96 -4.00 6.42
C ASP A 68 5.88 -4.93 7.23
N GLY A 69 5.28 -5.58 8.23
CA GLY A 69 5.87 -6.70 8.94
C GLY A 69 6.81 -6.32 10.08
N LYS A 70 7.30 -7.35 10.79
CA LYS A 70 8.00 -7.17 12.07
C LYS A 70 9.40 -6.59 11.95
N GLY A 71 10.07 -6.77 10.81
CA GLY A 71 11.44 -6.28 10.61
C GLY A 71 11.53 -4.75 10.71
N ILE A 72 10.63 -4.03 10.03
CA ILE A 72 10.57 -2.58 10.11
C ILE A 72 10.09 -2.07 11.47
N MET A 73 9.16 -2.81 12.12
CA MET A 73 8.75 -2.48 13.50
C MET A 73 9.93 -2.59 14.47
N LEU A 74 10.79 -3.60 14.31
CA LEU A 74 12.02 -3.75 15.09
C LEU A 74 12.99 -2.60 14.81
N ALA A 75 13.19 -2.23 13.54
CA ALA A 75 14.05 -1.10 13.16
C ALA A 75 13.60 0.20 13.86
N ALA A 76 12.30 0.49 13.88
CA ALA A 76 11.77 1.66 14.60
C ALA A 76 12.06 1.58 16.10
N ARG A 77 11.90 0.40 16.73
CA ARG A 77 12.22 0.20 18.16
C ARG A 77 13.69 0.44 18.47
N LEU A 78 14.59 -0.02 17.60
CA LEU A 78 16.03 0.22 17.74
C LEU A 78 16.40 1.71 17.63
N GLN A 79 15.57 2.51 16.96
CA GLN A 79 15.67 3.97 16.89
C GLN A 79 14.96 4.69 18.06
N GLY A 80 14.49 3.98 19.09
CA GLY A 80 13.73 4.54 20.20
C GLY A 80 12.32 5.02 19.82
N SER A 81 11.80 4.54 18.69
CA SER A 81 10.48 4.90 18.15
C SER A 81 9.57 3.66 18.01
N SER A 82 8.34 3.85 17.51
CA SER A 82 7.41 2.75 17.24
C SER A 82 6.41 3.11 16.15
N PHE A 83 5.98 2.12 15.37
CA PHE A 83 4.77 2.23 14.55
C PHE A 83 3.54 1.85 15.39
N PRO A 84 2.39 2.55 15.26
CA PRO A 84 1.17 2.25 16.01
C PRO A 84 0.60 0.86 15.67
N ALA A 85 0.73 0.45 14.41
CA ALA A 85 0.22 -0.82 13.91
C ALA A 85 1.18 -1.44 12.87
N ASP A 86 0.95 -2.72 12.59
CA ASP A 86 1.55 -3.42 11.44
C ASP A 86 0.55 -3.35 10.29
N LEU A 87 0.87 -2.56 9.26
CA LEU A 87 -0.01 -2.31 8.13
C LEU A 87 0.30 -3.25 6.95
N ASN A 88 0.81 -4.47 7.20
CA ASN A 88 1.07 -5.46 6.16
C ASN A 88 -0.12 -5.63 5.19
N GLY A 89 0.18 -5.87 3.92
CA GLY A 89 -0.83 -5.88 2.86
C GLY A 89 -1.91 -6.96 3.03
N ASN A 90 -1.62 -8.07 3.70
CA ASN A 90 -2.61 -9.12 3.95
C ASN A 90 -3.70 -8.68 4.94
N PHE A 91 -3.32 -7.88 5.94
CA PHE A 91 -4.24 -7.29 6.90
C PHE A 91 -4.89 -6.02 6.34
N PHE A 92 -4.11 -5.12 5.76
CA PHE A 92 -4.58 -3.79 5.36
C PHE A 92 -5.33 -3.78 4.03
N GLY A 93 -4.97 -4.67 3.09
CA GLY A 93 -5.61 -4.77 1.77
C GLY A 93 -7.12 -4.98 1.82
N PRO A 94 -7.65 -5.94 2.58
CA PRO A 94 -9.10 -6.12 2.75
C PRO A 94 -9.80 -4.88 3.31
N LEU A 95 -9.22 -4.18 4.29
CA LEU A 95 -9.80 -2.96 4.87
C LEU A 95 -9.92 -1.84 3.82
N LEU A 96 -8.92 -1.70 2.94
CA LEU A 96 -8.97 -0.75 1.84
C LEU A 96 -10.06 -1.10 0.82
N LEU A 97 -10.27 -2.38 0.54
CA LEU A 97 -11.33 -2.83 -0.36
C LEU A 97 -12.73 -2.65 0.24
N GLU A 98 -12.87 -2.81 1.57
CA GLU A 98 -14.11 -2.49 2.29
C GLU A 98 -14.42 -0.99 2.23
N LEU A 99 -13.40 -0.13 2.40
CA LEU A 99 -13.54 1.32 2.19
C LEU A 99 -13.97 1.62 0.74
N ALA A 100 -13.31 1.01 -0.25
CA ALA A 100 -13.64 1.19 -1.66
C ALA A 100 -15.11 0.79 -1.94
N ALA A 101 -15.57 -0.33 -1.39
CA ALA A 101 -16.97 -0.76 -1.50
C ALA A 101 -17.93 0.25 -0.85
N ALA A 102 -17.63 0.72 0.36
CA ALA A 102 -18.46 1.69 1.08
C ALA A 102 -18.56 3.04 0.34
N ARG A 103 -17.51 3.43 -0.40
CA ARG A 103 -17.46 4.67 -1.18
C ARG A 103 -17.85 4.51 -2.65
N GLY A 104 -18.12 3.28 -3.10
CA GLY A 104 -18.42 2.98 -4.51
C GLY A 104 -17.24 3.21 -5.45
N TRP A 105 -16.01 3.11 -4.97
CA TRP A 105 -14.83 3.30 -5.80
C TRP A 105 -14.61 2.11 -6.74
N PRO A 106 -14.33 2.35 -8.04
CA PRO A 106 -14.01 1.28 -8.96
C PRO A 106 -12.62 0.69 -8.66
N VAL A 107 -12.54 -0.64 -8.61
CA VAL A 107 -11.30 -1.38 -8.32
C VAL A 107 -10.90 -2.22 -9.54
N PHE A 108 -9.62 -2.12 -9.91
CA PHE A 108 -9.00 -2.95 -10.94
C PHE A 108 -7.92 -3.83 -10.32
N PHE A 109 -7.92 -5.14 -10.63
CA PHE A 109 -6.87 -6.06 -10.17
C PHE A 109 -5.83 -6.31 -11.27
N LEU A 110 -4.59 -5.93 -11.01
CA LEU A 110 -3.47 -6.12 -11.94
C LEU A 110 -2.37 -6.98 -11.30
N GLY A 111 -1.94 -8.04 -11.99
CA GLY A 111 -0.77 -8.84 -11.62
C GLY A 111 -1.05 -10.33 -11.42
N ALA A 112 -0.06 -11.02 -10.86
CA ALA A 112 -0.02 -12.48 -10.69
C ALA A 112 -0.06 -13.28 -12.01
N ALA A 113 -0.07 -14.61 -11.90
CA ALA A 113 -0.17 -15.51 -13.06
C ALA A 113 -1.56 -15.45 -13.71
N PRO A 114 -1.70 -15.85 -14.99
CA PRO A 114 -2.98 -15.94 -15.67
C PRO A 114 -4.03 -16.68 -14.84
N GLY A 115 -5.21 -16.08 -14.66
CA GLY A 115 -6.33 -16.64 -13.88
C GLY A 115 -6.30 -16.32 -12.38
N ILE A 116 -5.18 -15.85 -11.83
CA ILE A 116 -5.06 -15.56 -10.39
C ILE A 116 -5.78 -14.25 -10.02
N ALA A 117 -5.59 -13.18 -10.77
CA ALA A 117 -6.30 -11.91 -10.54
C ALA A 117 -7.83 -12.07 -10.65
N GLN A 118 -8.29 -12.86 -11.63
CA GLN A 118 -9.71 -13.23 -11.80
C GLN A 118 -10.24 -13.97 -10.58
N THR A 119 -9.48 -14.92 -10.06
CA THR A 119 -9.85 -15.70 -8.87
C THR A 119 -9.90 -14.81 -7.62
N ALA A 120 -8.94 -13.89 -7.46
CA ALA A 120 -8.93 -12.93 -6.36
C ALA A 120 -10.15 -12.01 -6.42
N ALA A 121 -10.42 -11.40 -7.57
CA ALA A 121 -11.58 -10.53 -7.78
C ALA A 121 -12.90 -11.23 -7.44
N ARG A 122 -13.11 -12.46 -7.93
CA ARG A 122 -14.31 -13.25 -7.62
C ARG A 122 -14.47 -13.47 -6.12
N ARG A 123 -13.44 -14.02 -5.46
CA ARG A 123 -13.47 -14.32 -4.02
C ARG A 123 -13.65 -13.08 -3.15
N LEU A 124 -13.07 -11.95 -3.55
CA LEU A 124 -13.20 -10.71 -2.80
C LEU A 124 -14.58 -10.08 -2.97
N THR A 125 -15.17 -10.16 -4.16
CA THR A 125 -16.55 -9.70 -4.41
C THR A 125 -17.57 -10.54 -3.62
N GLU A 126 -17.35 -11.85 -3.50
CA GLU A 126 -18.17 -12.73 -2.66
C GLU A 126 -18.09 -12.38 -1.17
N ARG A 127 -16.93 -11.88 -0.72
CA ARG A 127 -16.66 -11.57 0.69
C ARG A 127 -16.99 -10.13 1.09
N ILE A 128 -16.96 -9.19 0.15
CA ILE A 128 -17.13 -7.75 0.39
C ILE A 128 -18.31 -7.27 -0.47
N PRO A 129 -19.54 -7.28 0.07
CA PRO A 129 -20.72 -6.79 -0.64
C PRO A 129 -20.53 -5.33 -1.08
N GLY A 130 -20.87 -5.03 -2.33
CA GLY A 130 -20.72 -3.68 -2.89
C GLY A 130 -19.35 -3.37 -3.50
N LEU A 131 -18.38 -4.29 -3.43
CA LEU A 131 -17.09 -4.10 -4.11
C LEU A 131 -17.28 -4.03 -5.63
N LEU A 132 -16.99 -2.86 -6.21
CA LEU A 132 -17.13 -2.61 -7.64
C LEU A 132 -15.84 -2.98 -8.39
N VAL A 133 -15.75 -4.22 -8.86
CA VAL A 133 -14.62 -4.65 -9.70
C VAL A 133 -14.88 -4.28 -11.17
N VAL A 134 -14.07 -3.37 -11.71
CA VAL A 134 -14.22 -2.86 -13.09
C VAL A 134 -13.29 -3.52 -14.11
N GLY A 135 -12.35 -4.34 -13.66
CA GLY A 135 -11.47 -5.08 -14.55
C GLY A 135 -10.40 -5.89 -13.83
N VAL A 136 -9.80 -6.82 -14.58
CA VAL A 136 -8.75 -7.72 -14.10
C VAL A 136 -7.76 -8.00 -15.24
N ARG A 137 -6.46 -8.07 -14.91
CA ARG A 137 -5.41 -8.46 -15.86
C ARG A 137 -4.26 -9.13 -15.12
N ASP A 138 -3.67 -10.16 -15.71
CA ASP A 138 -2.47 -10.81 -15.17
C ASP A 138 -1.21 -9.93 -15.34
N GLY A 139 -0.10 -10.36 -14.74
CA GLY A 139 1.16 -9.61 -14.75
C GLY A 139 2.11 -9.92 -15.91
N TYR A 140 1.75 -10.83 -16.83
CA TYR A 140 2.66 -11.35 -17.86
C TYR A 140 2.45 -10.64 -19.21
N PHE A 141 2.40 -9.31 -19.19
CA PHE A 141 2.30 -8.48 -20.40
C PHE A 141 3.63 -7.81 -20.74
N GLY A 142 3.85 -7.60 -22.05
CA GLY A 142 5.03 -6.89 -22.55
C GLY A 142 4.94 -5.38 -22.34
N ARG A 143 6.03 -4.66 -22.59
CA ARG A 143 6.11 -3.19 -22.40
C ARG A 143 5.09 -2.40 -23.24
N ASP A 144 4.72 -2.93 -24.40
CA ASP A 144 3.86 -2.25 -25.40
C ASP A 144 2.39 -2.71 -25.35
N GLN A 145 2.00 -3.47 -24.32
CA GLN A 145 0.65 -4.00 -24.11
C GLN A 145 0.03 -3.44 -22.84
#